data_AF-A0A962T389-F1
#
_entry.id   AF-A0A962T389-F1
#
_cell.length_a   1.000
_cell.length_b   1.000
_cell.length_c   1.000
_cell.angle_alpha   90.00
_cell.angle_beta   90.00
_cell.angle_gamma   90.00
#
_symmetry.space_group_name_H-M   'P 1'
#
loop_
_entity.id
_entity.type
_entity.pdbx_description
1 polymer ?
#
loop_
_entity_poly.entity_id
_entity_poly.type
_entity_poly.pdbx_seq_one_letter_code
_entity_poly.pdbx_strand_id
1 'polypeptide(L)' 'MAKAQLSFADINVTVTVPAGTRVIEISDKLNSGIIYGCREGDCGTCLMKVVEGMENLSEPSALEARILK' A
#
# COMPACT_ATOMS: atom_id res chain seq x y z
N MET A 1 -6.02 -6.64 19.86
CA MET A 1 -5.13 -6.28 18.74
C MET A 1 -5.89 -5.30 17.86
N ALA A 2 -5.31 -4.13 17.58
CA ALA A 2 -5.94 -3.15 16.68
C ALA A 2 -6.09 -3.75 15.27
N LYS A 3 -7.18 -3.43 14.59
CA LYS A 3 -7.46 -3.85 13.21
C LYS A 3 -7.71 -2.62 12.36
N ALA A 4 -7.42 -2.71 11.07
CA ALA A 4 -7.69 -1.67 10.08
C ALA A 4 -8.40 -2.27 8.86
N GLN A 5 -9.13 -1.42 8.13
CA GLN A 5 -9.71 -1.79 6.85
C GLN A 5 -8.79 -1.30 5.72
N LEU A 6 -8.55 -2.16 4.74
CA LEU A 6 -7.74 -1.86 3.56
C LEU A 6 -8.57 -2.19 2.32
N SER A 7 -8.68 -1.23 1.40
CA SER A 7 -9.47 -1.35 0.17
C SER A 7 -8.59 -1.20 -1.06
N PHE A 8 -8.73 -2.12 -2.01
CA PHE A 8 -8.11 -2.04 -3.33
C PHE A 8 -9.19 -1.65 -4.35
N ALA A 9 -9.16 -0.37 -4.78
CA ALA A 9 -10.21 0.22 -5.60
C ALA A 9 -10.35 -0.46 -6.98
N ASP A 10 -9.24 -0.79 -7.65
CA ASP A 10 -9.24 -1.36 -9.01
C ASP A 10 -9.91 -2.73 -9.10
N ILE A 11 -9.86 -3.50 -8.01
CA ILE A 11 -10.50 -4.83 -7.92
C ILE A 11 -11.77 -4.82 -7.05
N ASN A 12 -12.16 -3.66 -6.51
CA ASN A 12 -13.32 -3.49 -5.64
C ASN A 12 -13.38 -4.50 -4.46
N VAL A 13 -12.25 -4.70 -3.78
CA VAL A 13 -12.13 -5.60 -2.63
C VAL A 13 -11.68 -4.85 -1.39
N THR A 14 -12.40 -5.05 -0.30
CA THR A 14 -12.05 -4.53 1.04
C THR A 14 -11.82 -5.68 2.00
N VAL A 15 -10.74 -5.59 2.78
CA VAL A 15 -10.40 -6.59 3.79
C VAL A 15 -10.09 -5.94 5.13
N THR A 16 -10.35 -6.66 6.21
CA THR A 16 -9.95 -6.26 7.57
C THR A 16 -8.67 -6.99 7.96
N VAL A 17 -7.64 -6.24 8.33
CA VAL A 17 -6.31 -6.75 8.64
C VAL A 17 -5.86 -6.33 10.04
N PRO A 18 -5.05 -7.13 10.75
CA PRO A 18 -4.47 -6.70 12.01
C PRO A 18 -3.43 -5.59 11.78
N ALA A 19 -3.27 -4.71 12.76
CA ALA A 19 -2.21 -3.71 12.74
C ALA A 19 -0.83 -4.39 12.62
N GLY A 20 0.06 -3.80 11.82
CA GLY A 20 1.37 -4.35 11.51
C GLY A 20 1.42 -5.23 10.26
N THR A 21 0.27 -5.56 9.65
CA THR A 21 0.23 -6.21 8.34
C THR A 21 0.72 -5.26 7.25
N ARG A 22 1.59 -5.75 6.35
CA ARG A 22 2.10 -4.95 5.23
C ARG A 22 1.10 -4.99 4.06
N VAL A 23 0.85 -3.83 3.43
CA VAL A 23 -0.05 -3.72 2.27
C VAL A 23 0.36 -4.66 1.13
N ILE A 24 1.66 -4.82 0.87
CA ILE A 24 2.21 -5.74 -0.15
C ILE A 24 1.77 -7.19 0.05
N GLU A 25 1.70 -7.67 1.29
CA GLU A 25 1.32 -9.07 1.56
C GLU A 25 -0.13 -9.34 1.21
N ILE A 26 -0.99 -8.35 1.45
CA ILE A 26 -2.42 -8.44 1.15
C ILE A 26 -2.66 -8.27 -0.34
N SER A 27 -1.95 -7.32 -0.96
CA SER A 27 -1.96 -7.09 -2.39
C SER A 27 -1.58 -8.34 -3.20
N ASP A 28 -0.50 -9.04 -2.82
CA ASP A 28 -0.08 -10.30 -3.44
C ASP A 28 -1.14 -11.41 -3.23
N LYS A 29 -1.74 -11.51 -2.02
CA LYS A 29 -2.79 -12.51 -1.73
C LYS A 29 -4.08 -12.27 -2.51
N LEU A 30 -4.45 -11.02 -2.74
CA LEU A 30 -5.66 -10.64 -3.46
C LEU A 30 -5.44 -10.55 -4.97
N ASN A 31 -4.20 -10.69 -5.43
CA ASN A 31 -3.81 -10.49 -6.83
C ASN A 31 -4.32 -9.14 -7.36
N SER A 32 -3.96 -8.06 -6.64
CA SER A 32 -4.46 -6.70 -6.90
C SER A 32 -4.03 -6.10 -8.25
N GLY A 33 -3.12 -6.76 -8.97
CA GLY A 33 -2.51 -6.24 -10.20
C GLY A 33 -1.33 -5.30 -9.99
N ILE A 34 -0.98 -4.95 -8.74
CA ILE A 34 0.19 -4.13 -8.43
C ILE A 34 1.47 -4.97 -8.55
N ILE A 35 2.45 -4.49 -9.31
CA ILE A 35 3.74 -5.17 -9.48
C ILE A 35 4.76 -4.60 -8.50
N TYR A 36 5.37 -5.49 -7.70
CA TYR A 36 6.41 -5.14 -6.74
C TYR A 36 7.79 -5.54 -7.24
N GLY A 37 8.43 -4.65 -8.01
CA GLY A 37 9.76 -4.85 -8.59
C GLY A 37 10.87 -4.97 -7.54
N CYS A 38 11.31 -3.84 -6.96
CA CYS A 38 12.43 -3.83 -6.03
C CYS A 38 12.08 -4.28 -4.60
N ARG A 39 10.84 -4.11 -4.14
CA ARG A 39 10.39 -4.35 -2.74
C ARG A 39 11.16 -3.56 -1.66
N GLU A 40 11.99 -2.60 -2.07
CA GLU A 40 12.86 -1.80 -1.22
C GLU A 40 12.59 -0.28 -1.31
N GLY A 41 11.62 0.14 -2.14
CA GLY A 41 11.20 1.54 -2.26
C GLY A 41 12.05 2.40 -3.20
N ASP A 42 12.82 1.79 -4.11
CA ASP A 42 13.77 2.49 -5.00
C ASP A 42 13.27 2.64 -6.45
N CYS A 43 12.50 1.68 -6.99
CA CYS A 43 12.17 1.64 -8.43
C CYS A 43 10.83 2.30 -8.84
N GLY A 44 9.92 2.57 -7.89
CA GLY A 44 8.60 3.14 -8.18
C GLY A 44 7.58 2.23 -8.91
N THR A 45 7.91 0.98 -9.24
CA THR A 45 6.97 0.09 -9.95
C THR A 45 5.65 -0.13 -9.21
N CYS A 46 5.67 -0.13 -7.87
CA CYS A 46 4.50 -0.34 -7.03
C CYS A 46 3.80 0.96 -6.61
N LEU A 47 4.05 2.07 -7.32
CA LEU A 47 3.37 3.33 -7.05
C LEU A 47 1.85 3.17 -7.20
N MET A 48 1.12 3.73 -6.26
CA MET A 48 -0.34 3.69 -6.20
C MET A 48 -0.85 5.01 -5.63
N LYS A 49 -2.09 5.35 -5.97
CA LYS A 49 -2.75 6.53 -5.43
C LYS A 49 -3.64 6.14 -4.26
N VAL A 50 -3.43 6.77 -3.12
CA VAL A 50 -4.35 6.66 -1.98
C VAL A 50 -5.59 7.48 -2.30
N VAL A 51 -6.75 6.82 -2.36
CA VAL A 51 -8.04 7.48 -2.67
C VAL A 51 -8.68 8.07 -1.41
N GLU A 52 -8.53 7.41 -0.27
CA GLU A 52 -9.10 7.79 1.03
C GLU A 52 -8.17 7.34 2.16
N GLY A 53 -8.22 8.04 3.30
CA GLY A 53 -7.49 7.64 4.50
C GLY A 53 -6.02 8.07 4.56
N MET A 54 -5.61 9.09 3.78
CA MET A 54 -4.25 9.64 3.81
C MET A 54 -3.81 10.09 5.21
N GLU A 55 -4.74 10.59 6.02
CA GLU A 55 -4.48 11.00 7.40
C GLU A 55 -4.09 9.85 8.34
N ASN A 56 -4.31 8.60 7.94
CA ASN A 56 -3.90 7.42 8.70
C ASN A 56 -2.47 6.96 8.39
N LEU A 57 -1.81 7.59 7.40
CA LEU A 57 -0.47 7.26 6.98
C LEU A 57 0.55 8.19 7.65
N SER A 58 1.76 7.66 7.85
CA SER A 58 2.90 8.49 8.22
C SER A 58 3.32 9.39 7.05
N GLU A 59 3.98 10.49 7.36
CA GLU A 59 4.58 11.33 6.32
C GLU A 59 5.60 10.52 5.51
N PRO A 60 5.70 10.74 4.17
CA PRO A 60 6.68 10.05 3.36
C PRO A 60 8.10 10.33 3.84
N SER A 61 8.92 9.28 3.88
CA SER A 61 10.35 9.40 4.15
C SER A 61 11.10 10.15 3.04
N ALA A 62 12.32 10.60 3.33
CA ALA A 62 13.17 11.25 2.33
C ALA A 62 13.51 10.35 1.12
N LEU A 63 13.46 9.02 1.29
CA LEU A 63 13.64 8.07 0.19
C LEU A 63 12.37 8.01 -0.66
N GLU A 64 11.21 7.83 -0.04
CA GLU A 64 9.91 7.79 -0.73
C GLU A 64 9.63 9.08 -1.48
N ALA A 65 9.96 10.24 -0.90
CA ALA A 65 9.79 11.55 -1.54
C ALA A 65 10.57 11.71 -2.85
N ARG A 66 11.66 10.94 -3.07
CA ARG A 66 12.39 10.95 -4.34
C ARG A 66 11.64 10.25 -5.46
N ILE A 67 10.81 9.28 -5.11
CA ILE A 67 10.05 8.41 -6.02
C ILE A 67 8.63 8.95 -6.24
N LEU A 68 8.01 9.52 -5.20
CA LEU A 68 6.64 10.05 -5.19
C LEU A 68 6.47 11.41 -5.92
N LYS A 69 7.28 11.69 -6.94
CA LYS A 69 7.26 12.97 -7.67
C LYS A 69 6.13 13.08 -8.70
#